data_AF-A0A7Y6PIN3-F1
#
_entry.id   AF-A0A7Y6PIN3-F1
#
_cell.length_a   1.000
_cell.length_b   1.000
_cell.length_c   1.000
_cell.angle_alpha   90.00
_cell.angle_beta   90.00
_cell.angle_gamma   90.00
#
_symmetry.space_group_name_H-M   'P 1'
#
loop_
_entity.id
_entity.type
_entity.pdbx_description
1 polymer ?
#
loop_
_entity_poly.entity_id
_entity_poly.type
_entity_poly.pdbx_seq_one_letter_code
_entity_poly.pdbx_strand_id
1 'polypeptide(L)'
;DELRQISYSGKDYLLKIQQRESEETGIPSLKVAYNNVFGYYIEVRNVHKDKVPPEWIRKQTLVNAERYITQELKEYEEKILGAEDKILVLETQLYTDLVQALMEF
;
A
#
# COMPACT_ATOMS: atom_id res chain seq x y z
N ASP A 1 20.85 2.56 -0.21
CA ASP A 1 20.26 1.28 -0.69
C ASP A 1 19.18 0.65 0.21
N GLU A 2 19.09 0.94 1.51
CA GLU A 2 18.05 0.34 2.37
C GLU A 2 16.62 0.81 2.03
N LEU A 3 16.48 2.08 1.66
CA LEU A 3 15.17 2.68 1.37
C LEU A 3 14.52 2.16 0.07
N ARG A 4 15.33 1.82 -0.95
CA ARG A 4 14.83 1.13 -2.16
C ARG A 4 14.40 -0.31 -1.85
N GLN A 5 15.11 -0.97 -0.93
CA GLN A 5 14.75 -2.30 -0.47
C GLN A 5 13.39 -2.32 0.25
N ILE A 6 13.05 -1.24 0.98
CA ILE A 6 11.73 -1.08 1.60
C ILE A 6 10.62 -1.01 0.54
N SER A 7 10.80 -0.28 -0.55
CA SER A 7 9.81 -0.20 -1.64
C SER A 7 9.60 -1.56 -2.35
N TYR A 8 10.65 -2.36 -2.52
CA TYR A 8 10.54 -3.72 -3.05
C TYR A 8 9.87 -4.68 -2.04
N SER A 9 10.28 -4.64 -0.76
CA SER A 9 9.61 -5.39 0.30
C SER A 9 8.13 -5.00 0.45
N GLY A 10 7.83 -3.74 0.10
CA GLY A 10 6.55 -3.14 -0.22
C GLY A 10 5.57 -4.12 -0.85
N LYS A 11 5.94 -4.53 -2.06
CA LYS A 11 5.11 -5.36 -2.95
C LYS A 11 5.03 -6.81 -2.50
N ASP A 12 6.14 -7.38 -2.01
CA ASP A 12 6.16 -8.76 -1.52
C ASP A 12 5.26 -8.93 -0.30
N TYR A 13 5.22 -7.94 0.60
CA TYR A 13 4.33 -7.98 1.75
C TYR A 13 2.86 -7.94 1.34
N LEU A 14 2.49 -7.06 0.40
CA LEU A 14 1.11 -6.98 -0.11
C LEU A 14 0.68 -8.27 -0.81
N LEU A 15 1.60 -8.93 -1.53
CA LEU A 15 1.35 -10.24 -2.13
C LEU A 15 1.10 -11.31 -1.07
N LYS A 16 1.84 -11.30 0.04
CA LYS A 16 1.62 -12.22 1.16
C LYS A 16 0.29 -11.99 1.84
N ILE A 17 -0.09 -10.73 2.09
CA ILE A 17 -1.44 -10.39 2.58
C ILE A 17 -2.48 -10.93 1.61
N GLN A 18 -2.37 -10.63 0.32
CA GLN A 18 -3.34 -11.08 -0.67
C GLN A 18 -3.51 -12.60 -0.66
N GLN A 19 -2.42 -13.38 -0.62
CA GLN A 19 -2.48 -14.84 -0.57
C GLN A 19 -3.12 -15.33 0.73
N ARG A 20 -2.66 -14.84 1.88
CA ARG A 20 -3.20 -15.23 3.19
C ARG A 20 -4.70 -14.94 3.29
N GLU A 21 -5.13 -13.73 2.99
CA GLU A 21 -6.54 -13.36 3.05
C GLU A 21 -7.37 -14.14 2.04
N SER A 22 -6.82 -14.43 0.84
CA SER A 22 -7.49 -15.24 -0.16
C SER A 22 -7.74 -16.68 0.32
N GLU A 23 -6.77 -17.27 1.00
CA GLU A 23 -6.85 -18.61 1.60
C GLU A 23 -7.82 -18.65 2.78
N GLU A 24 -7.71 -17.71 3.72
CA GLU A 24 -8.53 -17.64 4.94
C GLU A 24 -10.00 -17.37 4.65
N THR A 25 -10.29 -16.46 3.72
CA THR A 25 -11.68 -16.10 3.35
C THR A 25 -12.26 -17.02 2.27
N GLY A 26 -11.41 -17.83 1.60
CA GLY A 26 -11.81 -18.64 0.45
C GLY A 26 -12.29 -17.79 -0.74
N ILE A 27 -11.66 -16.63 -0.96
CA ILE A 27 -11.94 -15.67 -2.03
C ILE A 27 -10.73 -15.63 -2.98
N PRO A 28 -10.65 -16.50 -4.01
CA PRO A 28 -9.50 -16.58 -4.92
C PRO A 28 -9.34 -15.34 -5.81
N SER A 29 -10.41 -14.59 -6.04
CA SER A 29 -10.40 -13.38 -6.88
C SER A 29 -10.08 -12.10 -6.10
N LEU A 30 -9.75 -12.20 -4.81
CA LEU A 30 -9.41 -11.06 -3.97
C LEU A 30 -8.15 -10.38 -4.49
N LYS A 31 -8.17 -9.04 -4.54
CA LYS A 31 -7.04 -8.25 -5.02
C LYS A 31 -6.66 -7.18 -4.01
N VAL A 32 -5.38 -7.09 -3.67
CA VAL A 32 -4.83 -5.93 -2.94
C VAL A 32 -4.35 -4.92 -3.98
N ALA A 33 -4.80 -3.67 -3.87
CA ALA A 33 -4.47 -2.61 -4.81
C ALA A 33 -4.37 -1.26 -4.10
N TYR A 34 -3.85 -0.26 -4.81
CA TYR A 34 -3.66 1.11 -4.30
C TYR A 34 -4.35 2.12 -5.22
N ASN A 35 -4.85 3.22 -4.65
CA ASN A 35 -5.19 4.43 -5.39
C ASN A 35 -4.93 5.68 -4.53
N ASN A 36 -4.79 6.83 -5.17
CA ASN A 36 -4.42 8.08 -4.49
C ASN A 36 -5.52 8.66 -3.58
N VAL A 37 -6.76 8.17 -3.65
CA VAL A 37 -7.91 8.74 -2.91
C VAL A 37 -8.19 7.97 -1.62
N PHE A 38 -8.10 6.65 -1.67
CA PHE A 38 -8.44 5.74 -0.58
C PHE A 38 -7.25 4.96 -0.04
N GLY A 39 -6.09 5.10 -0.65
CA GLY A 39 -4.90 4.38 -0.25
C GLY A 39 -4.89 2.94 -0.73
N TYR A 40 -4.24 2.07 0.03
CA TYR A 40 -4.31 0.62 -0.14
C TYR A 40 -5.70 0.07 0.21
N TYR A 41 -6.17 -0.93 -0.53
CA TYR A 41 -7.44 -1.58 -0.29
C TYR A 41 -7.46 -3.02 -0.79
N ILE A 42 -8.40 -3.79 -0.27
CA ILE A 42 -8.79 -5.11 -0.74
C ILE A 42 -10.04 -4.97 -1.59
N GLU A 43 -10.01 -5.43 -2.84
CA GLU A 43 -11.16 -5.48 -3.73
C GLU A 43 -11.73 -6.90 -3.77
N VAL A 44 -13.03 -7.00 -3.48
CA VAL A 44 -13.78 -8.26 -3.45
C VAL A 44 -14.95 -8.15 -4.41
N ARG A 45 -15.10 -9.14 -5.31
CA ARG A 45 -16.24 -9.20 -6.22
C ARG A 45 -17.53 -9.42 -5.44
N ASN A 46 -18.64 -8.84 -5.90
CA ASN A 46 -19.93 -8.92 -5.22
C ASN A 46 -20.39 -10.37 -4.95
N VAL A 47 -20.01 -11.32 -5.80
CA VAL A 47 -20.30 -12.77 -5.64
C VAL A 47 -19.67 -13.40 -4.39
N HIS A 48 -18.72 -12.73 -3.76
CA HIS A 48 -18.01 -13.18 -2.56
C HIS A 48 -18.20 -12.25 -1.37
N LYS A 49 -19.10 -11.27 -1.48
CA LYS A 49 -19.36 -10.28 -0.42
C LYS A 49 -19.71 -10.91 0.92
N ASP A 50 -20.48 -11.99 0.91
CA ASP A 50 -20.91 -12.68 2.14
C ASP A 50 -19.78 -13.44 2.84
N LYS A 51 -18.62 -13.61 2.17
CA LYS A 51 -17.42 -14.21 2.74
C LYS A 51 -16.47 -13.19 3.34
N VAL A 52 -16.77 -11.89 3.21
CA VAL A 52 -15.92 -10.82 3.72
C VAL A 52 -16.00 -10.80 5.25
N PRO A 53 -14.86 -10.83 5.95
CA PRO A 53 -14.85 -10.75 7.41
C PRO A 53 -15.45 -9.42 7.94
N PRO A 54 -16.17 -9.45 9.06
CA PRO A 54 -16.86 -8.27 9.60
C PRO A 54 -15.91 -7.17 10.11
N GLU A 55 -14.66 -7.51 10.43
CA GLU A 55 -13.63 -6.57 10.87
C GLU A 55 -13.06 -5.72 9.73
N TRP A 56 -13.33 -6.08 8.47
CA TRP A 56 -12.92 -5.28 7.33
C TRP A 56 -13.82 -4.05 7.18
N ILE A 57 -13.20 -2.88 7.07
CA ILE A 57 -13.93 -1.62 6.96
C ILE A 57 -14.16 -1.31 5.47
N ARG A 58 -15.42 -1.30 5.03
CA ARG A 58 -15.77 -0.95 3.66
C ARG A 58 -15.44 0.52 3.35
N LYS A 59 -14.75 0.75 2.24
CA LYS A 59 -14.30 2.08 1.75
C LYS A 59 -15.08 2.59 0.55
N GLN A 60 -15.43 1.69 -0.38
CA GLN A 60 -16.10 2.08 -1.63
C GLN A 60 -16.94 0.91 -2.16
N THR A 61 -18.10 1.22 -2.74
CA THR A 61 -18.92 0.26 -3.49
C THR A 61 -18.79 0.56 -4.99
N LEU A 62 -18.50 -0.47 -5.78
CA LEU A 62 -18.48 -0.45 -7.24
C LEU A 62 -19.66 -1.27 -7.78
N VAL A 63 -19.90 -1.19 -9.08
CA VAL A 63 -20.99 -1.93 -9.75
C VAL A 63 -20.86 -3.46 -9.53
N ASN A 64 -19.63 -3.98 -9.56
CA ASN A 64 -19.36 -5.43 -9.51
C ASN A 64 -18.48 -5.87 -8.33
N ALA A 65 -18.09 -4.95 -7.45
CA ALA A 65 -17.17 -5.21 -6.35
C ALA A 65 -17.35 -4.24 -5.18
N GLU A 66 -16.80 -4.58 -4.03
CA GLU A 66 -16.63 -3.69 -2.89
C GLU A 66 -15.16 -3.63 -2.49
N ARG A 67 -14.74 -2.46 -2.02
CA ARG A 67 -13.39 -2.20 -1.54
C ARG A 67 -13.38 -2.05 -0.04
N TYR A 68 -12.38 -2.65 0.59
CA TYR A 68 -12.23 -2.75 2.02
C TYR A 68 -10.83 -2.33 2.46
N ILE A 69 -10.70 -1.88 3.70
CA ILE A 69 -9.42 -1.69 4.37
C ILE A 69 -9.37 -2.61 5.60
N THR A 70 -8.17 -3.12 5.90
CA THR A 70 -7.86 -3.81 7.16
C THR A 70 -6.93 -2.94 8.00
N GLN A 71 -6.90 -3.17 9.31
CA GLN A 71 -6.00 -2.44 10.20
C GLN A 71 -4.53 -2.61 9.78
N GLU A 72 -4.14 -3.83 9.38
CA GLU A 72 -2.79 -4.11 8.89
C GLU A 72 -2.43 -3.32 7.62
N LEU A 73 -3.35 -3.24 6.64
CA LEU A 73 -3.11 -2.44 5.42
C LEU A 73 -2.95 -0.96 5.73
N LYS A 74 -3.68 -0.44 6.71
CA LYS A 74 -3.57 0.95 7.15
C LYS A 74 -2.22 1.22 7.81
N GLU A 75 -1.79 0.38 8.74
CA GLU A 75 -0.48 0.50 9.40
C GLU A 75 0.66 0.40 8.39
N TYR A 76 0.51 -0.48 7.41
CA TYR A 76 1.48 -0.67 6.35
C TYR A 76 1.58 0.55 5.43
N GLU A 77 0.43 1.15 5.09
CA GLU A 77 0.37 2.40 4.34
C GLU A 77 1.10 3.54 5.07
N GLU A 78 0.83 3.75 6.35
CA GLU A 78 1.50 4.77 7.17
C GLU A 78 3.02 4.55 7.20
N LYS A 79 3.46 3.29 7.27
CA LYS A 79 4.88 2.94 7.23
C LYS A 79 5.54 3.24 5.87
N ILE A 80 4.85 2.94 4.76
CA ILE A 80 5.37 3.23 3.41
C ILE A 80 5.46 4.73 3.19
N LEU A 81 4.37 5.46 3.44
CA LEU A 81 4.33 6.91 3.23
C LEU A 81 5.41 7.62 4.08
N GLY A 82 5.56 7.21 5.34
CA GLY A 82 6.63 7.73 6.21
C GLY A 82 8.04 7.37 5.75
N ALA A 83 8.23 6.28 5.00
CA ALA A 83 9.52 5.95 4.37
C ALA A 83 9.77 6.79 3.11
N GLU A 84 8.76 6.98 2.27
CA GLU A 84 8.84 7.81 1.06
C GLU A 84 9.12 9.28 1.39
N ASP A 85 8.47 9.84 2.43
CA ASP A 85 8.77 11.20 2.89
C ASP A 85 10.23 11.36 3.34
N LYS A 86 10.76 10.37 4.08
CA LYS A 86 12.17 10.38 4.51
C LYS A 86 13.14 10.29 3.33
N ILE A 87 12.80 9.48 2.32
CA ILE A 87 13.58 9.40 1.08
C ILE A 87 13.61 10.76 0.40
N LEU A 88 12.45 11.38 0.21
CA LEU A 88 12.34 12.66 -0.48
C LEU A 88 13.14 13.77 0.23
N VAL A 89 13.08 13.82 1.57
CA VAL A 89 13.87 14.77 2.36
C VAL A 89 15.37 14.56 2.15
N LEU A 90 15.84 13.31 2.18
CA LEU A 90 17.24 12.99 1.94
C LEU A 90 17.69 13.32 0.51
N GLU A 91 16.88 12.98 -0.49
CA GLU A 91 17.17 13.31 -1.89
C GLU A 91 17.23 14.82 -2.12
N THR A 92 16.30 15.57 -1.51
CA THR A 92 16.29 17.04 -1.56
C THR A 92 17.53 17.65 -0.92
N GLN A 93 17.95 17.11 0.24
CA GLN A 93 19.15 17.56 0.92
C GLN A 93 20.40 17.31 0.06
N LEU A 94 20.59 16.08 -0.42
CA LEU A 94 21.73 15.71 -1.26
C LEU A 94 21.80 16.54 -2.55
N TYR A 95 20.64 16.80 -3.17
CA TYR A 95 20.56 17.66 -4.35
C TYR A 95 20.95 19.10 -4.03
N THR A 96 20.47 19.64 -2.91
CA THR A 96 20.79 21.01 -2.47
C THR A 96 22.28 21.15 -2.18
N ASP A 97 22.88 20.19 -1.47
CA ASP A 97 24.31 20.17 -1.17
C ASP A 97 25.15 20.12 -2.46
N LEU A 98 24.72 19.33 -3.45
CA LEU A 98 25.38 19.25 -4.75
C LEU A 98 25.33 20.59 -5.51
N VAL A 99 24.16 21.24 -5.53
CA VAL A 99 24.00 22.55 -6.19
C VAL A 99 24.87 23.61 -5.52
N GLN A 100 24.92 23.63 -4.18
CA GLN A 100 25.77 24.56 -3.44
C GLN A 100 27.25 24.34 -3.76
N ALA A 101 27.73 23.09 -3.74
CA ALA A 101 29.12 22.77 -4.06
C ALA A 101 29.53 23.19 -5.48
N LEU A 102 28.61 23.14 -6.44
CA LEU A 102 28.85 23.60 -7.82
C LEU A 102 28.83 25.13 -7.98
N MET A 103 28.13 25.85 -7.10
CA MET A 103 28.10 27.33 -7.11
C MET A 103 29.34 27.97 -6.48
N GLU A 104 30.09 27.23 -5.67
CA GLU A 104 31.36 27.69 -5.07
C GLU A 104 32.57 27.58 -6.02
N PHE A 105 32.37 27.06 -7.25
CA PHE A 105 33.35 27.02 -8.34
C PHE A 105 33.03 28.08 -9.43
#